data_AF-A0A550CS31-F1
#
_entry.id   AF-A0A550CS31-F1
#
_cell.length_a   1.000
_cell.length_b   1.000
_cell.length_c   1.000
_cell.angle_alpha   90.00
_cell.angle_beta   90.00
_cell.angle_gamma   90.00
#
_symmetry.space_group_name_H-M   'P 1'
#
loop_
_entity.id
_entity.type
_entity.pdbx_description
1 polymer ?
#
loop_
_entity_poly.entity_id
_entity_poly.type
_entity_poly.pdbx_seq_one_letter_code
_entity_poly.pdbx_strand_id
1 'polypeptide(L)'
;MPFWEPAFSASQTAMNSLAGSLSYIRASFPRTQGSRSWPDHLGTAQPGASGNVTLVEEPPLFYIYRHQLYQYTNDTIIQPIHAVNVTGVPNEPLQLVAGDDARGLTGGQWRWAGTRLMYDHYGRSNRGTYYACAFENGGSGVFMNMQPGKPPKNCSAFQLVYMMQKTEGEDE
;
A
#
# COMPACT_ATOMS: atom_id res chain seq x y z
N MET A 1 39.19 14.13 -9.30
CA MET A 1 38.43 13.18 -10.15
C MET A 1 37.18 13.91 -10.62
N PRO A 2 36.76 13.82 -11.91
CA PRO A 2 35.63 14.59 -12.46
C PRO A 2 34.27 13.97 -12.08
N PHE A 3 33.18 14.75 -12.08
CA PHE A 3 31.88 14.39 -11.48
C PHE A 3 30.87 13.71 -12.43
N TRP A 4 31.24 13.43 -13.68
CA TRP A 4 30.31 13.03 -14.75
C TRP A 4 30.34 11.54 -15.12
N GLU A 5 31.07 10.69 -14.41
CA GLU A 5 31.02 9.25 -14.67
C GLU A 5 29.74 8.63 -14.07
N PRO A 6 28.94 7.89 -14.85
CA PRO A 6 27.78 7.21 -14.33
C PRO A 6 28.24 6.08 -13.41
N ALA A 7 27.92 6.19 -12.12
CA ALA A 7 28.07 5.12 -11.15
C ALA A 7 27.09 3.97 -11.45
N PHE A 8 27.43 3.13 -12.43
CA PHE A 8 26.72 1.87 -12.71
C PHE A 8 26.74 0.87 -11.52
N SER A 9 27.42 1.20 -10.43
CA SER A 9 27.47 0.44 -9.16
C SER A 9 26.49 0.95 -8.08
N ALA A 10 25.82 2.09 -8.29
CA ALA A 10 24.88 2.63 -7.30
C ALA A 10 23.55 1.85 -7.25
N SER A 11 23.08 1.30 -8.38
CA SER A 11 21.77 0.59 -8.41
C SER A 11 21.82 -0.76 -7.70
N GLN A 12 22.91 -1.54 -7.87
CA GLN A 12 23.09 -2.82 -7.16
C GLN A 12 23.22 -2.62 -5.64
N THR A 13 23.84 -1.52 -5.21
CA THR A 13 24.02 -1.22 -3.77
C THR A 13 22.70 -0.77 -3.12
N ALA A 14 21.87 -0.01 -3.84
CA ALA A 14 20.53 0.37 -3.38
C ALA A 14 19.59 -0.85 -3.32
N MET A 15 19.64 -1.75 -4.31
CA MET A 15 18.91 -3.02 -4.27
C MET A 15 19.34 -3.89 -3.08
N ASN A 16 20.63 -4.06 -2.82
CA ASN A 16 21.09 -4.86 -1.68
C ASN A 16 20.71 -4.25 -0.31
N SER A 17 20.55 -2.93 -0.24
CA SER A 17 20.08 -2.21 0.96
C SER A 17 18.56 -2.30 1.14
N LEU A 18 17.79 -2.30 0.05
CA LEU A 18 16.32 -2.36 0.07
C LEU A 18 15.77 -3.79 0.05
N ALA A 19 16.48 -4.76 -0.52
CA ALA A 19 16.03 -6.14 -0.71
C ALA A 19 15.65 -6.84 0.60
N GLY A 20 16.29 -6.49 1.73
CA GLY A 20 15.92 -6.99 3.05
C GLY A 20 14.63 -6.40 3.64
N SER A 21 14.02 -5.41 2.97
CA SER A 21 12.84 -4.67 3.44
C SER A 21 11.66 -4.68 2.47
N LEU A 22 11.84 -5.26 1.27
CA LEU A 22 10.77 -5.43 0.29
C LEU A 22 9.85 -6.57 0.71
N SER A 23 8.54 -6.31 0.66
CA SER A 23 7.50 -7.28 1.01
C SER A 23 6.28 -7.07 0.13
N TYR A 24 5.53 -8.13 -0.14
CA TYR A 24 4.21 -7.98 -0.73
C TYR A 24 3.20 -7.72 0.39
N ILE A 25 2.14 -7.00 0.05
CA ILE A 25 1.05 -6.75 0.99
C ILE A 25 -0.18 -7.50 0.52
N ARG A 26 -0.68 -8.40 1.37
CA ARG A 26 -1.88 -9.21 1.11
C ARG A 26 -3.08 -8.66 1.85
N ALA A 27 -4.23 -8.63 1.18
CA ALA A 27 -5.53 -8.41 1.78
C ALA A 27 -6.03 -9.69 2.47
N SER A 28 -6.29 -9.59 3.77
CA SER A 28 -6.86 -10.66 4.59
C SER A 28 -8.30 -10.32 4.94
N PHE A 29 -9.25 -11.03 4.32
CA PHE A 29 -10.68 -10.86 4.55
C PHE A 29 -11.20 -11.76 5.68
N PRO A 30 -12.15 -11.31 6.52
CA PRO A 30 -12.84 -12.16 7.48
C PRO A 30 -13.61 -13.29 6.79
N ARG A 31 -13.49 -14.52 7.29
CA ARG A 31 -14.18 -15.72 6.73
C ARG A 31 -15.70 -15.59 6.64
N THR A 32 -16.30 -14.71 7.45
CA THR A 32 -17.75 -14.47 7.50
C THR A 32 -18.26 -13.60 6.35
N GLN A 33 -17.36 -12.91 5.64
CA GLN A 33 -17.73 -12.09 4.49
C GLN A 33 -17.75 -13.01 3.26
N GLY A 34 -18.94 -13.50 2.90
CA GLY A 34 -19.15 -14.43 1.80
C GLY A 34 -18.35 -14.04 0.55
N SER A 35 -17.76 -15.06 -0.09
CA SER A 35 -16.75 -15.03 -1.15
C SER A 35 -17.05 -14.07 -2.32
N ARG A 36 -16.92 -12.76 -2.12
CA ARG A 36 -16.59 -11.86 -3.23
C ARG A 36 -15.11 -12.07 -3.46
N SER A 37 -14.76 -12.64 -4.61
CA SER A 37 -13.37 -12.91 -5.01
C SER A 37 -12.66 -11.59 -5.29
N TRP A 38 -12.31 -10.87 -4.23
CA TRP A 38 -11.37 -9.77 -4.34
C TRP A 38 -9.99 -10.34 -4.60
N PRO A 39 -9.16 -9.68 -5.42
CA PRO A 39 -7.77 -10.05 -5.52
C PRO A 39 -7.05 -9.91 -4.18
N ASP A 40 -5.97 -10.66 -4.03
CA ASP A 40 -5.33 -10.84 -2.74
C ASP A 40 -4.28 -9.76 -2.44
N HIS A 41 -3.83 -8.96 -3.40
CA HIS A 41 -2.68 -8.08 -3.20
C HIS A 41 -3.03 -6.61 -3.33
N LEU A 42 -2.38 -5.76 -2.53
CA LEU A 42 -2.50 -4.31 -2.66
C LEU A 42 -1.67 -3.81 -3.84
N GLY A 43 -2.21 -2.95 -4.69
CA GLY A 43 -1.45 -2.36 -5.80
C GLY A 43 -2.21 -1.32 -6.60
N THR A 44 -1.58 -0.73 -7.60
CA THR A 44 -2.22 0.18 -8.55
C THR A 44 -2.91 -0.61 -9.65
N ALA A 45 -4.03 -0.09 -10.17
CA ALA A 45 -4.79 -0.76 -11.25
C ALA A 45 -3.93 -1.06 -12.49
N GLN A 46 -2.94 -0.20 -12.76
CA GLN A 46 -1.89 -0.46 -13.73
C GLN A 46 -0.53 -0.37 -13.01
N PRO A 47 0.34 -1.39 -13.12
CA PRO A 47 1.66 -1.36 -12.51
C PRO A 47 2.47 -0.14 -12.94
N GLY A 48 3.06 0.58 -11.99
CA GLY A 48 3.86 1.79 -12.22
C GLY A 48 3.09 3.07 -12.56
N ALA A 49 1.77 3.00 -12.73
CA ALA A 49 0.94 4.18 -12.93
C ALA A 49 0.57 4.83 -11.58
N SER A 50 0.65 6.15 -11.50
CA SER A 50 0.12 6.90 -10.35
C SER A 50 -1.41 6.84 -10.36
N GLY A 51 -2.04 6.75 -9.19
CA GLY A 51 -3.49 6.74 -9.08
C GLY A 51 -4.03 5.94 -7.90
N ASN A 52 -5.31 5.60 -7.98
CA ASN A 52 -5.99 4.90 -6.90
C ASN A 52 -5.37 3.52 -6.65
N VAL A 53 -5.09 3.24 -5.37
CA VAL A 53 -4.68 1.91 -4.95
C VAL A 53 -5.92 1.02 -4.83
N THR A 54 -5.79 -0.17 -5.37
CA THR A 54 -6.83 -1.19 -5.52
C THR A 54 -6.29 -2.54 -5.07
N LEU A 55 -7.10 -3.58 -5.20
CA LEU A 55 -6.65 -4.95 -5.03
C LEU A 55 -6.38 -5.56 -6.41
N VAL A 56 -5.20 -6.16 -6.58
CA VAL A 56 -4.68 -6.73 -7.83
C VAL A 56 -4.27 -8.19 -7.63
N GLU A 57 -4.24 -8.96 -8.72
CA GLU A 57 -3.83 -10.37 -8.70
C GLU A 57 -2.31 -10.51 -8.63
N GLU A 58 -1.57 -9.66 -9.36
CA GLU A 58 -0.12 -9.67 -9.34
C GLU A 58 0.43 -8.86 -8.16
N PRO A 59 1.26 -9.45 -7.28
CA PRO A 59 1.72 -8.80 -6.06
C PRO A 59 2.82 -7.77 -6.34
N PRO A 60 2.59 -6.46 -6.10
CA PRO A 60 3.66 -5.47 -6.13
C PRO A 60 4.49 -5.54 -4.85
N LEU A 61 5.69 -4.99 -4.94
CA LEU A 61 6.61 -4.90 -3.81
C LEU A 61 6.43 -3.57 -3.08
N PHE A 62 6.49 -3.63 -1.76
CA PHE A 62 6.35 -2.48 -0.88
C PHE A 62 7.42 -2.48 0.20
N TYR A 63 7.77 -1.27 0.65
CA TYR A 63 8.60 -1.06 1.82
C TYR A 63 8.21 0.24 2.54
N ILE A 64 8.59 0.36 3.81
CA ILE A 64 8.40 1.57 4.60
C ILE A 64 9.76 2.20 4.87
N TYR A 65 9.90 3.48 4.52
CA TYR A 65 11.09 4.27 4.84
C TYR A 65 10.67 5.59 5.49
N ARG A 66 11.24 5.89 6.67
CA ARG A 66 10.91 7.10 7.46
C ARG A 66 9.41 7.34 7.63
N HIS A 67 8.66 6.30 8.00
CA HIS A 67 7.20 6.32 8.17
C HIS A 67 6.39 6.59 6.90
N GLN A 68 7.01 6.52 5.72
CA GLN A 68 6.33 6.61 4.43
C GLN A 68 6.31 5.23 3.76
N LEU A 69 5.14 4.81 3.29
CA LEU A 69 4.99 3.58 2.51
C LEU A 69 5.29 3.90 1.05
N TYR A 70 6.05 3.03 0.40
CA TYR A 70 6.40 3.12 -1.01
C TYR A 70 6.03 1.83 -1.73
N GLN A 71 5.50 1.96 -2.95
CA GLN A 71 5.36 0.89 -3.92
C GLN A 71 6.59 0.92 -4.83
N TYR A 72 7.34 -0.17 -4.83
CA TYR A 72 8.45 -0.41 -5.74
C TYR A 72 7.90 -1.11 -6.99
N THR A 73 8.04 -0.45 -8.14
CA THR A 73 7.67 -1.05 -9.44
C THR A 73 8.92 -1.47 -10.20
N ASN A 74 9.92 -0.60 -10.24
CA ASN A 74 11.22 -0.83 -10.86
C ASN A 74 12.25 0.18 -10.31
N ASP A 75 13.48 0.13 -10.82
CA ASP A 75 14.58 1.01 -10.37
C ASP A 75 14.37 2.50 -10.64
N THR A 76 13.49 2.84 -11.58
CA THR A 76 13.24 4.22 -12.00
C THR A 76 11.94 4.78 -11.43
N ILE A 77 11.05 3.92 -10.94
CA ILE A 77 9.69 4.25 -10.51
C ILE A 77 9.44 3.64 -9.12
N ILE A 78 9.56 4.51 -8.13
CA ILE A 78 9.19 4.26 -6.74
C ILE A 78 8.13 5.29 -6.37
N GLN A 79 6.94 4.83 -6.01
CA GLN A 79 5.80 5.69 -5.76
C GLN A 79 5.43 5.72 -4.28
N PRO A 80 5.34 6.90 -3.66
CA PRO A 80 4.81 6.99 -2.30
C PRO A 80 3.32 6.66 -2.30
N ILE A 81 2.86 5.99 -1.23
CA ILE A 81 1.44 5.76 -0.97
C ILE A 81 0.92 6.80 0.01
N HIS A 82 -0.04 7.60 -0.45
CA HIS A 82 -0.69 8.64 0.32
C HIS A 82 -2.09 8.22 0.75
N ALA A 83 -2.48 8.71 1.91
CA ALA A 83 -3.87 8.70 2.36
C ALA A 83 -4.50 10.05 2.00
N VAL A 84 -5.49 10.04 1.11
CA VAL A 84 -6.15 11.23 0.58
C VAL A 84 -7.56 11.33 1.14
N ASN A 85 -7.96 12.53 1.58
CA ASN A 85 -9.34 12.77 1.98
C ASN A 85 -10.22 12.98 0.74
N VAL A 86 -11.18 12.08 0.53
CA VAL A 86 -12.08 12.15 -0.65
C VAL A 86 -13.39 12.85 -0.38
N THR A 87 -13.78 13.05 0.87
CA THR A 87 -15.07 13.68 1.22
C THR A 87 -14.96 15.15 1.59
N GLY A 88 -13.74 15.64 1.84
CA GLY A 88 -13.50 16.97 2.37
C GLY A 88 -13.92 17.13 3.84
N VAL A 89 -14.47 16.09 4.48
CA VAL A 89 -14.82 16.10 5.90
C VAL A 89 -13.61 15.64 6.71
N PRO A 90 -13.23 16.34 7.78
CA PRO A 90 -12.17 15.88 8.66
C PRO A 90 -12.48 14.47 9.18
N ASN A 91 -11.55 13.54 8.94
CA ASN A 91 -11.49 12.19 9.51
C ASN A 91 -12.29 11.06 8.86
N GLU A 92 -12.93 11.24 7.70
CA GLU A 92 -13.75 10.17 7.07
C GLU A 92 -13.78 10.21 5.54
N PRO A 93 -14.00 9.04 4.91
CA PRO A 93 -13.00 8.03 4.61
C PRO A 93 -11.78 8.58 3.85
N LEU A 94 -10.63 7.97 4.13
CA LEU A 94 -9.38 8.22 3.42
C LEU A 94 -9.18 7.16 2.34
N GLN A 95 -8.86 7.59 1.13
CA GLN A 95 -8.51 6.70 0.02
C GLN A 95 -6.99 6.54 -0.06
N LEU A 96 -6.53 5.34 -0.41
CA LEU A 96 -5.12 5.12 -0.73
C LEU A 96 -4.84 5.45 -2.18
N VAL A 97 -3.81 6.27 -2.41
CA VAL A 97 -3.39 6.74 -3.74
C VAL A 97 -1.87 6.60 -3.84
N ALA A 98 -1.38 6.09 -4.97
CA ALA A 98 0.03 5.98 -5.29
C ALA A 98 0.49 7.17 -6.15
N GLY A 99 1.67 7.69 -5.85
CA GLY A 99 2.28 8.83 -6.54
C GLY A 99 1.99 10.18 -5.87
N ASP A 100 2.49 11.26 -6.46
CA ASP A 100 2.37 12.60 -5.89
C ASP A 100 0.93 13.12 -6.03
N ASP A 101 0.15 13.02 -4.95
CA ASP A 101 -1.17 13.66 -4.83
C ASP A 101 -1.08 14.80 -3.80
N ALA A 102 -1.28 16.03 -4.26
CA ALA A 102 -1.27 17.23 -3.41
C ALA A 102 -2.33 17.21 -2.30
N ARG A 103 -3.33 16.32 -2.39
CA ARG A 103 -4.39 16.12 -1.39
C ARG A 103 -4.02 15.07 -0.33
N GLY A 104 -2.82 14.49 -0.40
CA GLY A 104 -2.31 13.59 0.62
C GLY A 104 -2.23 14.26 1.98
N LEU A 105 -2.68 13.57 3.03
CA LEU A 105 -2.56 14.06 4.39
C LEU A 105 -1.09 14.24 4.78
N THR A 106 -0.77 15.38 5.40
CA THR A 106 0.58 15.68 5.90
C THR A 106 0.77 15.12 7.32
N GLY A 107 1.98 14.65 7.66
CA GLY A 107 2.27 14.12 8.99
C GLY A 107 1.60 12.77 9.32
N GLY A 108 1.11 12.05 8.31
CA GLY A 108 0.75 10.64 8.42
C GLY A 108 1.97 9.75 8.62
N GLN A 109 1.79 8.64 9.31
CA GLN A 109 2.84 7.66 9.57
C GLN A 109 2.37 6.25 9.26
N TRP A 110 3.04 5.63 8.29
CA TRP A 110 2.93 4.22 8.00
C TRP A 110 3.85 3.42 8.90
N ARG A 111 3.35 2.30 9.43
CA ARG A 111 4.17 1.33 10.16
C ARG A 111 3.59 -0.08 10.12
N TRP A 112 4.45 -1.04 10.40
CA TRP A 112 4.06 -2.40 10.70
C TRP A 112 3.75 -2.56 12.20
N ALA A 113 2.70 -3.31 12.51
CA ALA A 113 2.32 -3.71 13.86
C ALA A 113 2.15 -5.23 13.91
N GLY A 114 3.23 -5.93 14.26
CA GLY A 114 3.36 -7.34 13.89
C GLY A 114 3.35 -7.45 12.37
N THR A 115 2.43 -8.26 11.82
CA THR A 115 2.28 -8.41 10.37
C THR A 115 1.37 -7.40 9.70
N ARG A 116 0.65 -6.58 10.46
CA ARG A 116 -0.41 -5.71 9.92
C ARG A 116 0.10 -4.32 9.58
N LEU A 117 -0.27 -3.83 8.41
CA LEU A 117 -0.02 -2.45 8.02
C LEU A 117 -0.97 -1.53 8.80
N MET A 118 -0.41 -0.48 9.39
CA MET A 118 -1.16 0.53 10.10
C MET A 118 -0.79 1.92 9.58
N TYR A 119 -1.77 2.82 9.67
CA TYR A 119 -1.59 4.24 9.40
C TYR A 119 -2.02 5.04 10.62
N ASP A 120 -1.12 5.87 11.11
CA ASP A 120 -1.33 6.77 12.24
C ASP A 120 -1.30 8.23 11.77
N HIS A 121 -2.15 9.07 12.35
CA HIS A 121 -2.23 10.50 12.02
C HIS A 121 -2.82 11.27 13.19
N TYR A 122 -2.09 12.26 13.70
CA TYR A 122 -2.46 13.09 14.87
C TYR A 122 -3.04 12.32 16.07
N GLY A 123 -2.33 11.27 16.52
CA GLY A 123 -2.74 10.47 17.69
C GLY A 123 -3.91 9.51 17.43
N ARG A 124 -4.39 9.43 16.19
CA ARG A 124 -5.39 8.45 15.75
C ARG A 124 -4.75 7.38 14.88
N SER A 125 -5.41 6.23 14.79
CA SER A 125 -4.94 5.09 14.02
C SER A 125 -6.09 4.42 13.28
N ASN A 126 -5.84 3.93 12.07
CA ASN A 126 -6.80 3.07 11.37
C ASN A 126 -6.94 1.67 12.02
N ARG A 127 -6.11 1.34 13.03
CA ARG A 127 -6.09 0.04 13.71
C ARG A 127 -5.91 -1.15 12.76
N GLY A 128 -5.30 -0.91 11.59
CA GLY A 128 -5.09 -1.91 10.54
C GLY A 128 -6.37 -2.36 9.83
N THR A 129 -7.43 -1.55 9.85
CA THR A 129 -8.70 -1.84 9.15
C THR A 129 -8.78 -1.06 7.85
N TYR A 130 -9.04 -1.78 6.77
CA TYR A 130 -9.19 -1.25 5.41
C TYR A 130 -10.52 -1.71 4.80
N TYR A 131 -10.94 -1.03 3.75
CA TYR A 131 -12.19 -1.29 3.05
C TYR A 131 -11.94 -1.35 1.54
N ALA A 132 -12.37 -2.44 0.91
CA ALA A 132 -12.37 -2.59 -0.53
C ALA A 132 -13.76 -2.23 -1.03
N CYS A 133 -13.87 -1.16 -1.81
CA CYS A 133 -15.14 -0.66 -2.31
C CYS A 133 -15.14 -0.72 -3.84
N ALA A 134 -16.20 -1.27 -4.42
CA ALA A 134 -16.43 -1.18 -5.86
C ALA A 134 -17.15 0.13 -6.17
N PHE A 135 -16.73 0.80 -7.24
CA PHE A 135 -17.38 1.98 -7.78
C PHE A 135 -18.46 1.57 -8.80
N GLU A 136 -19.46 2.43 -9.00
CA GLU A 136 -20.55 2.18 -9.94
C GLU A 136 -20.07 2.05 -11.40
N ASN A 137 -18.95 2.69 -11.73
CA ASN A 137 -18.32 2.62 -13.05
C ASN A 137 -17.48 1.36 -13.29
N GLY A 138 -17.51 0.37 -12.38
CA GLY A 138 -16.75 -0.88 -12.48
C GLY A 138 -15.32 -0.81 -11.94
N GLY A 139 -14.87 0.35 -11.46
CA GLY A 139 -13.59 0.47 -10.76
C GLY A 139 -13.66 -0.03 -9.31
N SER A 140 -12.52 0.00 -8.62
CA SER A 140 -12.47 -0.22 -7.17
C SER A 140 -11.45 0.69 -6.50
N GLY A 141 -11.47 0.74 -5.18
CA GLY A 141 -10.50 1.48 -4.39
C GLY A 141 -10.35 0.91 -2.99
N VAL A 142 -9.17 1.14 -2.41
CA VAL A 142 -8.87 0.83 -1.01
C VAL A 142 -9.01 2.08 -0.16
N PHE A 143 -9.84 1.96 0.88
CA PHE A 143 -10.16 3.03 1.81
C PHE A 143 -9.83 2.63 3.24
N MET A 144 -9.71 3.61 4.12
CA MET A 144 -9.58 3.41 5.56
C MET A 144 -10.24 4.56 6.33
N ASN A 145 -10.59 4.29 7.59
CA ASN A 145 -11.06 5.31 8.52
C ASN A 145 -10.09 5.38 9.70
N MET A 146 -9.87 6.60 10.21
CA MET A 146 -9.05 6.81 11.42
C MET A 146 -9.78 6.44 12.72
N GLN A 147 -11.03 5.99 12.61
CA GLN A 147 -11.85 5.44 13.69
C GLN A 147 -12.52 4.16 13.18
N PRO A 148 -12.52 3.07 13.96
CA PRO A 148 -13.25 1.85 13.59
C PRO A 148 -14.74 2.18 13.47
N GLY A 149 -15.36 1.72 12.38
CA GLY A 149 -16.77 1.91 12.12
C GLY A 149 -17.32 0.74 11.33
N LYS A 150 -18.63 0.77 11.10
CA LYS A 150 -19.25 -0.18 10.17
C LYS A 150 -18.74 0.11 8.75
N PRO A 151 -18.32 -0.90 7.97
CA PRO A 151 -17.96 -0.68 6.57
C PRO A 151 -19.12 0.01 5.83
N PRO A 152 -18.82 0.96 4.92
CA PRO A 152 -19.85 1.55 4.06
C PRO A 152 -20.58 0.48 3.25
N LYS A 153 -21.80 0.79 2.79
CA LYS A 153 -22.56 -0.11 1.91
C LYS A 153 -21.72 -0.48 0.68
N ASN A 154 -21.76 -1.74 0.27
CA ASN A 154 -21.01 -2.30 -0.86
C ASN A 154 -19.48 -2.36 -0.68
N CYS A 155 -18.95 -2.13 0.52
CA CYS A 155 -17.55 -2.29 0.83
C CYS A 155 -17.28 -3.55 1.68
N SER A 156 -16.14 -4.20 1.43
CA SER A 156 -15.66 -5.35 2.20
C SER A 156 -14.54 -4.93 3.15
N ALA A 157 -14.61 -5.30 4.41
CA ALA A 157 -13.62 -4.89 5.42
C ALA A 157 -12.52 -5.95 5.48
N PHE A 158 -11.27 -5.51 5.53
CA PHE A 158 -10.12 -6.41 5.48
C PHE A 158 -8.91 -5.82 6.20
N GLN A 159 -7.87 -6.64 6.36
CA GLN A 159 -6.58 -6.23 6.92
C GLN A 159 -5.49 -6.35 5.86
N LEU A 160 -4.54 -5.44 5.88
CA LEU A 160 -3.34 -5.55 5.05
C LEU A 160 -2.23 -6.20 5.86
N VAL A 161 -1.71 -7.32 5.38
CA VAL A 161 -0.65 -8.09 6.05
C VAL A 161 0.59 -8.20 5.14
N TYR A 162 1.78 -8.01 5.70
CA TYR A 162 3.00 -8.26 4.93
C TYR A 162 3.22 -9.76 4.73
N MET A 163 3.72 -10.12 3.57
CA MET A 163 4.24 -11.46 3.27
C MET A 163 5.68 -11.32 2.78
N MET A 164 6.57 -12.12 3.33
CA MET A 164 7.94 -12.24 2.84
C MET A 164 7.92 -12.98 1.50
N GLN A 165 8.80 -12.57 0.59
CA GLN A 165 9.20 -13.43 -0.52
C GLN A 165 9.81 -14.69 0.06
N LYS A 166 9.10 -15.82 -0.09
CA LYS A 166 9.71 -17.11 0.16
C LYS A 166 10.79 -17.22 -0.92
N THR A 167 12.05 -17.06 -0.53
CA THR A 167 13.16 -17.45 -1.37
C THR A 167 12.94 -18.92 -1.67
N GLU A 168 12.63 -19.25 -2.92
CA GLU A 168 12.76 -20.61 -3.42
C GLU A 168 14.24 -20.95 -3.30
N GLY A 169 14.59 -21.59 -2.20
CA GLY A 169 15.87 -22.26 -2.04
C GLY A 169 15.84 -23.48 -2.94
N GLU A 170 16.82 -23.51 -3.84
CA GLU A 170 17.54 -24.70 -4.31
C GLU A 170 17.11 -26.00 -3.59
N ASP A 171 16.25 -26.77 -4.25
CA ASP A 171 16.25 -28.22 -4.06
C ASP A 171 17.41 -28.76 -4.92
N GLU A 172 18.48 -29.17 -4.23
CA GLU A 172 19.62 -29.94 -4.74
C GLU A 172 19.21 -31.33 -5.25
#